data_AF-A0A812WNR4-F1
#
_entry.id   AF-A0A812WNR4-F1
#
_cell.length_a   1.000
_cell.length_b   1.000
_cell.length_c   1.000
_cell.angle_alpha   90.00
_cell.angle_beta   90.00
_cell.angle_gamma   90.00
#
_symmetry.space_group_name_H-M   'P 1'
#
loop_
_entity.id
_entity.type
_entity.pdbx_description
1 polymer ?
#
loop_
_entity_poly.entity_id
_entity_poly.type
_entity_poly.pdbx_seq_one_letter_code
_entity_poly.pdbx_strand_id
1 'polypeptide(L)'
;CALLASFCLYYYPSYEKDKDNFGIHIFEKFELLPKNSPLKSSPMVAASFLYAVVAVLALMWYFVRRSQHGFWVSYFCCYYEAMGAVALIPQLWMFHQDKRVSPLLSYFVVLTALNRFFTLCFWICYPRVFLWRYPDNRGVQMVSETLNLLILSDFLFYWARSKIRGDAEVIIGDSSQMV
;
A
#
# COMPACT_ATOMS: atom_id res chain seq x y z
N CYS A 1 -9.28 3.56 -21.51
CA CYS A 1 -9.67 2.17 -21.14
C CYS A 1 -9.05 1.11 -22.05
N ALA A 2 -9.13 1.22 -23.37
CA ALA A 2 -8.59 0.20 -24.29
C ALA A 2 -7.07 -0.06 -24.13
N LEU A 3 -6.24 0.99 -24.06
CA LEU A 3 -4.79 0.85 -23.88
C LEU A 3 -4.41 0.17 -22.56
N LEU A 4 -5.08 0.51 -21.47
CA LEU A 4 -4.87 -0.12 -20.17
C LEU A 4 -5.26 -1.60 -20.23
N ALA A 5 -6.41 -1.92 -20.84
CA ALA A 5 -6.85 -3.30 -21.01
C ALA A 5 -5.85 -4.11 -21.85
N SER A 6 -5.36 -3.54 -22.96
CA SER A 6 -4.34 -4.16 -23.81
C SER A 6 -3.03 -4.41 -23.05
N PHE A 7 -2.57 -3.43 -22.27
CA PHE A 7 -1.38 -3.57 -21.43
C PHE A 7 -1.56 -4.67 -20.38
N CYS A 8 -2.68 -4.66 -19.65
CA CYS A 8 -2.97 -5.66 -18.64
C CYS A 8 -3.03 -7.07 -19.24
N LEU A 9 -3.73 -7.25 -20.36
CA LEU A 9 -3.83 -8.56 -21.04
C LEU A 9 -2.48 -9.06 -21.55
N TYR A 10 -1.63 -8.16 -22.05
CA TYR A 10 -0.31 -8.51 -22.56
C TYR A 10 0.63 -9.00 -21.45
N TYR A 11 0.64 -8.32 -20.30
CA TYR A 11 1.52 -8.68 -19.17
C TYR A 11 0.88 -9.67 -18.18
N TYR A 12 -0.41 -9.97 -18.31
CA TYR A 12 -1.11 -10.92 -17.44
C TYR A 12 -0.44 -12.30 -17.31
N PRO A 13 0.17 -12.89 -18.37
CA PRO A 13 0.87 -14.16 -18.25
C PRO A 13 2.12 -14.09 -17.36
N SER A 14 2.72 -12.91 -17.20
CA SER A 14 3.90 -12.68 -16.35
C SER A 14 3.55 -12.38 -14.89
N TYR A 15 2.26 -12.29 -14.54
CA TYR A 15 1.81 -11.98 -13.20
C TYR A 15 1.90 -13.20 -12.28
N GLU A 16 2.66 -13.06 -11.20
CA GLU A 16 2.92 -14.12 -10.21
C GLU A 16 1.77 -14.28 -9.21
N LYS A 17 0.64 -14.81 -9.67
CA LYS A 17 -0.61 -14.99 -8.89
C LYS A 17 -0.42 -15.77 -7.59
N ASP A 18 0.47 -16.76 -7.60
CA ASP A 18 0.66 -17.65 -6.45
C ASP A 18 1.31 -16.92 -5.26
N LYS A 19 2.05 -15.84 -5.53
CA LYS A 19 2.71 -15.00 -4.54
C LYS A 19 1.81 -13.87 -4.04
N ASP A 20 0.91 -13.36 -4.88
CA ASP A 20 -0.05 -12.32 -4.50
C ASP A 20 -1.29 -12.91 -3.81
N ASN A 21 -1.04 -13.54 -2.65
CA ASN A 21 -2.02 -14.30 -1.88
C ASN A 21 -2.45 -13.60 -0.56
N PHE A 22 -2.12 -12.32 -0.40
CA PHE A 22 -2.35 -11.55 0.83
C PHE A 22 -3.81 -11.65 1.34
N GLY A 23 -4.78 -11.32 0.49
CA GLY A 23 -6.20 -11.36 0.88
C GLY A 23 -6.72 -12.77 1.15
N ILE A 24 -6.25 -13.77 0.39
CA ILE A 24 -6.63 -15.17 0.58
C ILE A 24 -6.15 -15.66 1.94
N HIS A 25 -4.89 -15.38 2.31
CA HIS A 25 -4.33 -15.79 3.60
C HIS A 25 -5.12 -15.20 4.78
N ILE A 26 -5.60 -13.96 4.67
CA ILE A 26 -6.45 -13.36 5.69
C ILE A 26 -7.83 -14.04 5.73
N PHE A 27 -8.47 -14.26 4.59
CA PHE A 27 -9.76 -14.96 4.56
C PHE A 27 -9.69 -16.38 5.11
N GLU A 28 -8.59 -17.10 4.85
CA GLU A 28 -8.35 -18.43 5.43
C GLU A 28 -8.16 -18.36 6.94
N LYS A 29 -7.39 -17.38 7.44
CA LYS A 29 -7.15 -17.19 8.88
C LYS A 29 -8.45 -16.95 9.67
N PHE A 30 -9.42 -16.28 9.05
CA PHE A 30 -10.74 -16.03 9.66
C PHE A 30 -11.79 -17.08 9.30
N GLU A 31 -11.40 -18.18 8.65
CA GLU A 31 -12.29 -19.26 8.19
C GLU A 31 -13.47 -18.78 7.33
N LEU A 32 -13.29 -17.66 6.62
CA LEU A 32 -14.34 -17.01 5.81
C LEU A 32 -14.51 -17.67 4.43
N LEU A 33 -13.59 -18.56 4.04
CA LEU A 33 -13.64 -19.30 2.77
C LEU A 33 -13.92 -20.79 3.00
N PRO A 34 -14.84 -21.41 2.24
CA PRO A 34 -15.05 -22.85 2.27
C PRO A 34 -13.75 -23.59 1.89
N LYS A 35 -13.35 -24.58 2.70
CA LYS A 35 -12.06 -25.29 2.57
C LYS A 35 -11.81 -25.93 1.19
N ASN A 36 -12.86 -26.25 0.43
CA ASN A 36 -12.81 -26.95 -0.86
C ASN A 36 -13.27 -26.09 -2.07
N SER A 37 -13.25 -24.76 -1.97
CA SER A 37 -13.75 -23.90 -3.05
C SER A 37 -12.66 -23.51 -4.06
N PRO A 38 -12.94 -23.51 -5.38
CA PRO A 38 -12.03 -22.98 -6.41
C PRO A 38 -11.77 -21.46 -6.26
N LEU A 39 -12.49 -20.79 -5.38
CA LEU A 39 -12.30 -19.37 -5.06
C LEU A 39 -10.95 -19.07 -4.38
N LYS A 40 -10.28 -20.07 -3.80
CA LYS A 40 -8.97 -19.89 -3.14
C LYS A 40 -7.85 -19.47 -4.09
N SER A 41 -7.93 -19.80 -5.38
CA SER A 41 -6.89 -19.44 -6.36
C SER A 41 -7.26 -18.21 -7.19
N SER A 42 -8.39 -17.56 -6.90
CA SER A 42 -8.86 -16.44 -7.69
C SER A 42 -8.16 -15.14 -7.27
N PRO A 43 -7.43 -14.47 -8.17
CA PRO A 43 -6.81 -13.18 -7.87
C PRO A 43 -7.86 -12.10 -7.56
N MET A 44 -9.10 -12.26 -8.05
CA MET A 44 -10.19 -11.36 -7.69
C MET A 44 -10.58 -11.47 -6.21
N VAL A 45 -10.49 -12.67 -5.63
CA VAL A 45 -10.77 -12.88 -4.20
C VAL A 45 -9.63 -12.34 -3.35
N ALA A 46 -8.37 -12.51 -3.77
CA ALA A 46 -7.24 -11.86 -3.10
C ALA A 46 -7.39 -10.34 -3.08
N ALA A 47 -7.75 -9.74 -4.22
CA ALA A 47 -7.95 -8.31 -4.34
C ALA A 47 -9.15 -7.82 -3.51
N SER A 48 -10.28 -8.54 -3.51
CA SER A 48 -11.53 -8.09 -2.89
C SER A 48 -11.38 -7.76 -1.40
N PHE A 49 -10.50 -8.48 -0.69
CA PHE A 49 -10.16 -8.17 0.70
C PHE A 49 -9.68 -6.72 0.87
N LEU A 50 -8.70 -6.31 0.07
CA LEU A 50 -8.15 -4.96 0.14
C LEU A 50 -9.23 -3.92 -0.18
N TYR A 51 -10.02 -4.13 -1.24
CA TYR A 51 -11.11 -3.22 -1.59
C TYR A 51 -12.17 -3.10 -0.49
N ALA A 52 -12.48 -4.21 0.20
CA ALA A 52 -13.42 -4.22 1.33
C ALA A 52 -12.85 -3.47 2.54
N VAL A 53 -11.58 -3.68 2.90
CA VAL A 53 -10.90 -2.95 3.97
C VAL A 53 -10.86 -1.45 3.66
N VAL A 54 -10.49 -1.07 2.43
CA VAL A 54 -10.50 0.33 1.99
C VAL A 54 -11.90 0.93 2.10
N ALA A 55 -12.95 0.20 1.69
CA ALA A 55 -14.32 0.69 1.78
C ALA A 55 -14.73 0.97 3.23
N VAL A 56 -14.40 0.07 4.16
CA VAL A 56 -14.67 0.26 5.60
C VAL A 56 -13.88 1.44 6.16
N LEU A 57 -12.58 1.52 5.88
CA LEU A 57 -11.73 2.63 6.30
C LEU A 57 -12.25 3.97 5.75
N ALA A 58 -12.62 4.00 4.46
CA ALA A 58 -13.18 5.18 3.82
C ALA A 58 -14.49 5.63 4.46
N LEU A 59 -15.35 4.69 4.85
CA LEU A 59 -16.61 4.99 5.52
C LEU A 59 -16.38 5.54 6.94
N MET A 60 -15.51 4.89 7.73
CA MET A 60 -15.09 5.42 9.03
C MET A 60 -14.53 6.83 8.89
N TRP A 61 -13.71 7.03 7.85
CA TRP A 61 -13.06 8.31 7.59
C TRP A 61 -14.02 9.39 7.11
N TYR A 62 -15.03 9.03 6.32
CA TYR A 62 -16.11 9.95 5.94
C TYR A 62 -16.80 10.55 7.16
N PHE A 63 -17.04 9.78 8.23
CA PHE A 63 -17.63 10.30 9.47
C PHE A 63 -16.70 11.23 10.24
N VAL A 64 -15.39 11.03 10.15
CA VAL A 64 -14.38 11.91 10.78
C VAL A 64 -14.21 13.20 9.97
N ARG A 65 -14.26 13.09 8.64
CA ARG A 65 -14.08 14.20 7.71
C ARG A 65 -15.34 15.08 7.67
N ARG A 66 -15.26 16.25 8.28
CA ARG A 66 -16.29 17.30 8.14
C ARG A 66 -16.17 17.96 6.77
N SER A 67 -16.74 17.33 5.74
CA SER A 67 -16.77 17.85 4.37
C SER A 67 -18.06 18.61 4.09
N GLN A 68 -17.96 19.74 3.38
CA GLN A 68 -19.13 20.46 2.86
C GLN A 68 -19.69 19.86 1.56
N HIS A 69 -18.98 18.89 0.97
CA HIS A 69 -19.42 18.22 -0.26
C HIS A 69 -20.41 17.10 0.03
N GLY A 70 -21.25 16.79 -0.96
CA GLY A 70 -22.17 15.64 -0.90
C GLY A 70 -21.45 14.31 -0.64
N PHE A 71 -22.22 13.34 -0.12
CA PHE A 71 -21.73 12.03 0.32
C PHE A 71 -20.77 11.38 -0.68
N TRP A 72 -21.17 11.26 -1.95
CA TRP A 72 -20.40 10.56 -2.98
C TRP A 72 -19.01 11.14 -3.21
N VAL A 73 -18.89 12.47 -3.28
CA VAL A 73 -17.60 13.14 -3.50
C VAL A 73 -16.71 12.98 -2.27
N SER A 74 -17.26 13.23 -1.09
CA SER A 74 -16.51 13.13 0.16
C SER A 74 -16.04 11.69 0.41
N TYR A 75 -16.92 10.71 0.22
CA TYR A 75 -16.59 9.29 0.35
C TYR A 75 -15.56 8.86 -0.69
N PHE A 76 -15.69 9.27 -1.96
CA PHE A 76 -14.70 8.94 -2.98
C PHE A 76 -13.31 9.50 -2.65
N CYS A 77 -13.22 10.72 -2.14
CA CYS A 77 -11.95 11.26 -1.66
C CYS A 77 -11.38 10.43 -0.51
N CYS A 78 -12.20 10.07 0.48
CA CYS A 78 -11.76 9.22 1.59
C CYS A 78 -11.32 7.83 1.12
N TYR A 79 -12.01 7.28 0.11
CA TYR A 79 -11.70 6.01 -0.51
C TYR A 79 -10.36 6.04 -1.21
N TYR A 80 -10.11 7.07 -2.01
CA TYR A 80 -8.82 7.28 -2.67
C TYR A 80 -7.67 7.44 -1.65
N GLU A 81 -7.89 8.23 -0.60
CA GLU A 81 -6.91 8.43 0.48
C GLU A 81 -6.60 7.12 1.22
N ALA A 82 -7.63 6.35 1.60
CA ALA A 82 -7.48 5.06 2.26
C ALA A 82 -6.79 4.03 1.35
N MET A 83 -7.18 3.97 0.07
CA MET A 83 -6.53 3.11 -0.93
C MET A 83 -5.05 3.45 -1.05
N GLY A 84 -4.72 4.74 -1.15
CA GLY A 84 -3.34 5.21 -1.21
C GLY A 84 -2.49 4.80 0.00
N ALA A 85 -3.11 4.61 1.17
CA ALA A 85 -2.43 4.18 2.40
C ALA A 85 -2.16 2.68 2.49
N VAL A 86 -3.06 1.87 1.92
CA VAL A 86 -2.97 0.40 2.04
C VAL A 86 -2.47 -0.28 0.76
N ALA A 87 -2.34 0.45 -0.35
CA ALA A 87 -2.00 -0.11 -1.67
C ALA A 87 -0.66 -0.86 -1.69
N LEU A 88 0.30 -0.48 -0.86
CA LEU A 88 1.62 -1.13 -0.80
C LEU A 88 1.64 -2.38 0.09
N ILE A 89 0.59 -2.63 0.89
CA ILE A 89 0.57 -3.77 1.82
C ILE A 89 0.69 -5.12 1.10
N PRO A 90 -0.09 -5.42 0.03
CA PRO A 90 0.07 -6.68 -0.69
C PRO A 90 1.47 -6.82 -1.32
N GLN A 91 2.03 -5.72 -1.82
CA GLN A 91 3.37 -5.70 -2.40
C GLN A 91 4.46 -6.02 -1.36
N LEU A 92 4.36 -5.43 -0.15
CA LEU A 92 5.26 -5.73 0.96
C LEU A 92 5.11 -7.16 1.46
N TRP A 93 3.89 -7.69 1.45
CA TRP A 93 3.62 -9.09 1.75
C TRP A 93 4.35 -10.03 0.78
N MET A 94 4.30 -9.76 -0.53
CA MET A 94 5.06 -10.54 -1.52
C MET A 94 6.56 -10.50 -1.25
N PHE A 95 7.12 -9.34 -0.86
CA PHE A 95 8.53 -9.25 -0.51
C PHE A 95 8.89 -10.07 0.73
N HIS A 96 7.98 -10.12 1.70
CA HIS A 96 8.20 -10.92 2.89
C HIS A 96 8.16 -12.42 2.58
N GLN A 97 7.44 -12.87 1.56
CA GLN A 97 7.43 -14.25 1.10
C GLN A 97 8.70 -14.59 0.30
N ASP A 98 9.07 -13.77 -0.69
CA ASP A 98 10.22 -14.04 -1.57
C ASP A 98 11.57 -13.74 -0.91
N LYS A 99 11.61 -12.93 0.16
CA LYS A 99 12.80 -12.50 0.92
C LYS A 99 13.84 -11.73 0.10
N ARG A 100 13.73 -11.69 -1.22
CA ARG A 100 14.62 -10.96 -2.14
C ARG A 100 13.81 -10.01 -2.99
N VAL A 101 14.27 -8.78 -3.07
CA VAL A 101 13.62 -7.74 -3.87
C VAL A 101 14.60 -7.18 -4.88
N SER A 102 14.16 -7.14 -6.15
CA SER A 102 14.98 -6.66 -7.25
C SER A 102 15.34 -5.17 -7.08
N PRO A 103 16.48 -4.72 -7.64
CA PRO A 103 16.95 -3.35 -7.45
C PRO A 103 15.94 -2.31 -7.93
N LEU A 104 15.37 -2.51 -9.12
CA LEU A 104 14.42 -1.57 -9.73
C LEU A 104 13.16 -1.41 -8.87
N LEU A 105 12.63 -2.53 -8.37
CA LEU A 105 11.45 -2.54 -7.53
C LEU A 105 11.74 -1.91 -6.16
N SER A 106 12.93 -2.13 -5.62
CA SER A 106 13.37 -1.48 -4.38
C SER A 106 13.44 0.04 -4.51
N TYR A 107 13.96 0.56 -5.63
CA TYR A 107 14.01 2.00 -5.88
C TYR A 107 12.61 2.60 -6.05
N PHE A 108 11.69 1.88 -6.71
CA PHE A 108 10.30 2.32 -6.81
C PHE A 108 9.67 2.52 -5.43
N VAL A 109 9.86 1.58 -4.51
CA VAL A 109 9.32 1.66 -3.15
C VAL A 109 9.98 2.79 -2.35
N VAL A 110 11.30 2.95 -2.47
CA VAL A 110 12.04 4.04 -1.80
C VAL A 110 11.63 5.42 -2.31
N LEU A 111 11.50 5.59 -3.64
CA LEU A 111 11.02 6.84 -4.23
C LEU A 111 9.57 7.14 -3.81
N THR A 112 8.74 6.10 -3.68
CA THR A 112 7.38 6.24 -3.14
C THR A 112 7.43 6.73 -1.70
N ALA A 113 8.27 6.14 -0.84
CA ALA A 113 8.45 6.60 0.53
C ALA A 113 8.96 8.05 0.61
N LEU A 114 9.93 8.43 -0.25
CA LEU A 114 10.42 9.80 -0.33
C LEU A 114 9.33 10.79 -0.74
N ASN A 115 8.49 10.44 -1.72
CA ASN A 115 7.36 11.25 -2.11
C ASN A 115 6.37 11.45 -0.94
N ARG A 116 6.08 10.38 -0.19
CA ARG A 116 5.24 10.43 1.02
C ARG A 116 5.86 11.31 2.11
N PHE A 117 7.17 11.20 2.31
CA PHE A 117 7.93 12.03 3.25
C PHE A 117 7.89 13.51 2.88
N PHE A 118 8.09 13.87 1.61
CA PHE A 118 8.00 15.27 1.17
C PHE A 118 6.57 15.82 1.27
N THR A 119 5.56 14.99 0.98
CA THR A 119 4.15 15.35 1.16
C THR A 119 3.83 15.61 2.63
N LEU A 120 4.32 14.78 3.54
CA LEU A 120 4.19 15.01 4.98
C LEU A 120 4.88 16.29 5.42
N CYS A 121 6.12 16.53 4.98
CA CYS A 121 6.86 17.76 5.27
C CYS A 121 6.10 19.00 4.77
N PHE A 122 5.55 18.94 3.56
CA PHE A 122 4.72 20.00 2.99
C PHE A 122 3.54 20.31 3.92
N TRP A 123 2.78 19.30 4.34
CA TRP A 123 1.62 19.51 5.21
C TRP A 123 1.99 19.98 6.62
N ILE A 124 3.14 19.55 7.16
CA ILE A 124 3.65 20.06 8.45
C ILE A 124 4.01 21.54 8.33
N CYS A 125 4.70 21.94 7.26
CA CYS A 125 5.14 23.31 7.02
C CYS A 125 4.03 24.24 6.51
N TYR A 126 2.94 23.71 5.99
CA TYR A 126 1.85 24.47 5.35
C TYR A 126 1.36 25.68 6.17
N PRO A 127 1.05 25.57 7.49
CA PRO A 127 0.56 26.71 8.26
C PRO A 127 1.58 27.81 8.46
N ARG A 128 2.88 27.50 8.36
CA ARG A 128 3.95 28.51 8.47
C ARG A 128 4.00 29.42 7.24
N VAL A 129 3.55 28.91 6.09
CA VAL A 129 3.55 29.64 4.81
C VAL A 129 2.17 30.26 4.54
N PHE A 130 1.09 29.56 4.88
CA PHE A 130 -0.29 29.99 4.62
C PHE A 130 -1.08 30.15 5.93
N LEU A 131 -0.88 31.27 6.61
CA LEU A 131 -1.46 31.56 7.93
C LEU A 131 -3.00 31.66 7.94
N TRP A 132 -3.62 32.03 6.80
CA TRP A 132 -5.05 32.36 6.71
C TRP A 132 -5.89 31.34 5.91
N ARG A 133 -5.28 30.24 5.47
CA ARG A 133 -5.97 29.17 4.76
C ARG A 133 -5.66 27.88 5.49
N TYR A 134 -6.64 27.31 6.20
CA TYR A 134 -6.48 25.99 6.78
C TYR A 134 -7.26 24.99 5.92
N PRO A 135 -6.59 24.06 5.21
CA PRO A 135 -7.30 23.05 4.46
C PRO A 135 -7.92 22.03 5.41
N ASP A 136 -9.22 21.78 5.26
CA ASP A 136 -10.01 20.90 6.14
C ASP A 136 -9.45 19.48 6.24
N ASN A 137 -8.75 18.99 5.21
CA ASN A 137 -8.20 17.64 5.17
C ASN A 137 -6.72 17.56 5.58
N ARG A 138 -6.12 18.63 6.13
CA ARG A 138 -4.68 18.63 6.45
C ARG A 138 -4.29 17.55 7.45
N GLY A 139 -4.97 17.49 8.60
CA GLY A 139 -4.69 16.51 9.65
C GLY A 139 -4.81 15.08 9.13
N VAL A 140 -5.84 14.86 8.33
CA VAL A 140 -6.12 13.62 7.62
C VAL A 140 -4.96 13.19 6.73
N GLN A 141 -4.49 14.09 5.87
CA GLN A 141 -3.37 13.82 4.97
C GLN A 141 -2.09 13.52 5.78
N MET A 142 -1.81 14.28 6.83
CA MET A 142 -0.64 14.01 7.68
C MET A 142 -0.69 12.63 8.34
N VAL A 143 -1.84 12.20 8.86
CA VAL A 143 -2.01 10.86 9.48
C VAL A 143 -1.80 9.76 8.44
N SER A 144 -2.41 9.89 7.25
CA SER A 144 -2.26 8.93 6.16
C SER A 144 -0.82 8.78 5.70
N GLU A 145 -0.13 9.90 5.48
CA GLU A 145 1.27 9.93 5.07
C GLU A 145 2.20 9.35 6.15
N THR A 146 1.93 9.65 7.43
CA THR A 146 2.67 9.07 8.56
C THR A 146 2.48 7.55 8.62
N LEU A 147 1.25 7.05 8.48
CA LEU A 147 0.95 5.62 8.50
C LEU A 147 1.61 4.89 7.32
N ASN A 148 1.60 5.48 6.12
CA ASN A 148 2.36 4.95 4.98
C ASN A 148 3.85 4.80 5.29
N LEU A 149 4.48 5.83 5.84
CA LEU A 149 5.90 5.80 6.18
C LEU A 149 6.20 4.76 7.26
N LEU A 150 5.32 4.60 8.25
CA LEU A 150 5.46 3.56 9.27
C LEU A 150 5.37 2.16 8.67
N ILE A 151 4.40 1.89 7.78
CA ILE A 151 4.28 0.61 7.07
C ILE A 151 5.54 0.33 6.24
N LEU A 152 6.09 1.35 5.59
CA LEU A 152 7.28 1.21 4.75
C LEU A 152 8.60 1.18 5.53
N SER A 153 8.60 1.58 6.80
CA SER A 153 9.81 1.76 7.60
C SER A 153 10.64 0.48 7.73
N ASP A 154 9.98 -0.68 7.89
CA ASP A 154 10.63 -1.99 7.96
C ASP A 154 11.41 -2.29 6.66
N PHE A 155 10.76 -2.10 5.50
CA PHE A 155 11.41 -2.28 4.22
C PHE A 155 12.57 -1.30 4.00
N LEU A 156 12.39 -0.03 4.37
CA LEU A 156 13.43 0.99 4.24
C LEU A 156 14.66 0.67 5.09
N PHE A 157 14.47 0.06 6.26
CA PHE A 157 15.57 -0.42 7.10
C PHE A 157 16.37 -1.52 6.39
N TYR A 158 15.71 -2.53 5.82
CA TYR A 158 16.38 -3.58 5.06
C TYR A 158 17.07 -3.05 3.79
N TRP A 159 16.45 -2.09 3.10
CA TRP A 159 17.06 -1.43 1.95
C TRP A 159 18.34 -0.68 2.33
N ALA A 160 18.30 0.14 3.40
CA ALA A 160 19.47 0.86 3.87
C ALA A 160 20.60 -0.10 4.29
N ARG A 161 20.25 -1.17 5.01
CA ARG A 161 21.19 -2.22 5.40
C ARG A 161 21.86 -2.90 4.19
N SER A 162 21.06 -3.25 3.17
CA SER A 162 21.55 -3.85 1.91
C SER A 162 22.52 -2.90 1.19
N LYS A 163 22.21 -1.59 1.14
CA LYS A 163 23.12 -0.60 0.53
C LYS A 163 24.42 -0.40 1.30
N ILE A 164 24.39 -0.42 2.63
CA ILE A 164 25.60 -0.35 3.46
C ILE A 164 26.49 -1.59 3.23
N ARG A 165 25.90 -2.76 2.99
CA ARG A 165 26.62 -4.02 2.70
C ARG A 165 27.13 -4.12 1.27
N GLY A 166 26.63 -3.28 0.36
CA GLY A 166 26.94 -3.36 -1.07
C GLY A 166 26.17 -4.45 -1.81
N ASP A 167 25.07 -4.96 -1.23
CA ASP A 167 24.23 -5.97 -1.88
C ASP A 167 23.49 -5.35 -3.07
N ALA A 168 23.46 -6.06 -4.20
CA ALA A 168 22.71 -5.62 -5.38
C ALA A 168 21.20 -5.67 -5.11
N GLU A 169 20.74 -6.74 -4.46
CA GLU A 169 19.34 -7.00 -4.10
C GLU A 169 19.07 -6.67 -2.62
N VAL A 170 17.82 -6.36 -2.30
CA VAL A 170 17.40 -6.19 -0.91
C VAL A 170 17.00 -7.54 -0.34
N ILE A 171 17.70 -7.97 0.70
CA ILE A 171 17.43 -9.21 1.44
C ILE A 171 16.65 -8.85 2.71
N ILE A 172 15.43 -9.38 2.82
CA ILE A 172 14.54 -9.18 3.97
C ILE A 172 14.68 -10.39 4.90
N GLY A 173 14.98 -10.17 6.17
CA GLY A 173 15.18 -11.21 7.19
C GLY A 173 16.63 -11.34 7.68
N ASP A 174 16.85 -12.22 8.68
CA ASP A 174 18.17 -12.41 9.27
C ASP A 174 19.10 -13.20 8.36
N SER A 175 20.33 -12.71 8.24
CA SER A 175 21.41 -13.30 7.45
C SER A 175 21.90 -14.65 8.00
N SER A 176 21.32 -15.12 9.10
CA SER A 176 21.77 -16.28 9.87
C SER A 176 21.27 -17.63 9.31
N GLN A 177 20.54 -17.65 8.20
CA GLN A 177 20.13 -18.89 7.51
C GLN A 177 20.92 -19.18 6.22
N MET A 178 22.07 -18.52 6.02
CA MET A 178 23.02 -18.88 4.98
C MET A 178 24.27 -19.53 5.59
N VAL A 179 24.07 -20.65 6.30
CA VAL A 179 25.11 -21.66 6.60
C VAL A 179 24.56 -23.02 6.24
#